data_AF-A0A349H2L3-F1
#
_entry.id   AF-A0A349H2L3-F1
#
_cell.length_a   1.000
_cell.length_b   1.000
_cell.length_c   1.000
_cell.angle_alpha   90.00
_cell.angle_beta   90.00
_cell.angle_gamma   90.00
#
_symmetry.space_group_name_H-M   'P 1'
#
loop_
_entity.id
_entity.type
_entity.pdbx_description
1 polymer ?
#
loop_
_entity_poly.entity_id
_entity_poly.type
_entity_poly.pdbx_seq_one_letter_code
_entity_poly.pdbx_strand_id
1 'polypeptide(L)'
;TGVMREGPGSFFPVVKTLESGTVVGLEETRGNWVRGRVGEVSGWIAQLTFEGVSAGVDYSGMIHSEKAVVISSVDIAAASKGLFEANYAESHKVDFARVDALEQLQLPPSLVSSIVQSLPPTNPRLLQGLPAPVFANNVIIRQDAEQLLGRALTATLLSAGFVDTPDTIAYVNAVAAVVGSKTPRYDITFRVALTADDGINGFGLPGGNVVISRGLLNKVHSEAELACQIGHEIAHVTLYHGLREFQKRSTHRLTDSGFDELNKAVSELAQSNSGDGTKDDPFAELNGLTGDTSQDAVEANMTRVANTSYLTIIGKRARADELEADLYGAAYAAAAGYDPQAMITYLERVRDDGVGQDTFRHHPAIQDRIEALRDGIRRYRLVAGRPVLHTERFMEQTARLRGLKEGM
;
A
#
# COMPACT_ATOMS: atom_id res chain seq x y z
N THR A 1 -16.62 -9.38 4.43
CA THR A 1 -16.78 -10.44 3.41
C THR A 1 -15.41 -11.06 3.17
N GLY A 2 -15.33 -12.38 2.99
CA GLY A 2 -14.08 -13.08 2.66
C GLY A 2 -13.98 -13.37 1.17
N VAL A 3 -12.84 -13.86 0.69
CA VAL A 3 -12.67 -14.33 -0.70
C VAL A 3 -11.94 -15.68 -0.75
N MET A 4 -12.37 -16.55 -1.67
CA MET A 4 -11.69 -17.77 -2.07
C MET A 4 -10.89 -17.52 -3.35
N ARG A 5 -9.69 -18.08 -3.43
CA ARG A 5 -8.77 -17.91 -4.56
C ARG A 5 -8.29 -19.24 -5.13
N GLU A 6 -7.80 -19.24 -6.36
CA GLU A 6 -7.27 -20.45 -7.02
C GLU A 6 -6.04 -21.04 -6.32
N GLY A 7 -5.24 -20.20 -5.65
CA GLY A 7 -4.01 -20.60 -4.97
C GLY A 7 -3.77 -19.86 -3.65
N PRO A 8 -2.79 -20.32 -2.84
CA PRO A 8 -2.49 -19.77 -1.52
C PRO A 8 -1.71 -18.45 -1.61
N GLY A 9 -2.39 -17.38 -2.00
CA GLY A 9 -1.81 -16.04 -2.14
C GLY A 9 -2.82 -15.01 -2.64
N SER A 10 -2.67 -13.75 -2.25
CA SER A 10 -3.60 -12.67 -2.63
C SER A 10 -3.54 -12.30 -4.11
N PHE A 11 -2.49 -12.70 -4.82
CA PHE A 11 -2.32 -12.49 -6.26
C PHE A 11 -3.04 -13.54 -7.13
N PHE A 12 -3.52 -14.64 -6.54
CA PHE A 12 -4.30 -15.62 -7.30
C PHE A 12 -5.71 -15.09 -7.60
N PRO A 13 -6.29 -15.42 -8.77
CA PRO A 13 -7.66 -15.05 -9.11
C PRO A 13 -8.67 -15.44 -8.03
N VAL A 14 -9.65 -14.58 -7.81
CA VAL A 14 -10.78 -14.86 -6.91
C VAL A 14 -11.74 -15.81 -7.63
N VAL A 15 -12.06 -16.93 -6.98
CA VAL A 15 -13.03 -17.91 -7.49
C VAL A 15 -14.41 -17.76 -6.84
N LYS A 16 -14.49 -17.18 -5.64
CA LYS A 16 -15.75 -16.96 -4.92
C LYS A 16 -15.63 -15.89 -3.84
N THR A 17 -16.61 -15.01 -3.73
CA THR A 17 -16.78 -14.12 -2.57
C THR A 17 -17.59 -14.84 -1.49
N LEU A 18 -17.20 -14.66 -0.23
CA LEU A 18 -17.80 -15.28 0.95
C LEU A 18 -18.52 -14.23 1.78
N GLU A 19 -19.79 -14.48 2.06
CA GLU A 19 -20.58 -13.69 3.00
C GLU A 19 -20.26 -14.10 4.45
N SER A 20 -20.50 -13.19 5.39
CA SER A 20 -20.34 -13.50 6.81
C SER A 20 -21.26 -14.67 7.21
N GLY A 21 -20.74 -15.60 8.01
CA GLY A 21 -21.47 -16.82 8.40
C GLY A 21 -21.45 -17.95 7.35
N THR A 22 -20.78 -17.78 6.20
CA THR A 22 -20.59 -18.89 5.24
C THR A 22 -19.83 -20.04 5.88
N VAL A 23 -20.43 -21.24 5.88
CA VAL A 23 -19.76 -22.46 6.36
C VAL A 23 -18.81 -22.97 5.28
N VAL A 24 -17.54 -23.16 5.65
CA VAL A 24 -16.49 -23.66 4.75
C VAL A 24 -16.02 -25.03 5.23
N GLY A 25 -16.09 -26.04 4.37
CA GLY A 25 -15.49 -27.35 4.65
C GLY A 25 -13.98 -27.29 4.45
N LEU A 26 -13.20 -27.42 5.53
CA LEU A 26 -11.74 -27.30 5.48
C LEU A 26 -11.09 -28.56 4.86
N GLU A 27 -10.09 -28.37 3.99
CA GLU A 27 -9.42 -29.45 3.26
C GLU A 27 -7.93 -29.57 3.60
N GLU A 28 -7.15 -28.50 3.41
CA GLU A 28 -5.71 -28.44 3.70
C GLU A 28 -5.28 -27.05 4.16
N THR A 29 -4.12 -26.94 4.80
CA THR A 29 -3.51 -25.66 5.22
C THR A 29 -2.09 -25.56 4.69
N ARG A 30 -1.73 -24.38 4.16
CA ARG A 30 -0.37 -24.05 3.70
C ARG A 30 0.00 -22.65 4.17
N GLY A 31 0.92 -22.58 5.13
CA GLY A 31 1.27 -21.30 5.76
C GLY A 31 0.02 -20.63 6.33
N ASN A 32 -0.20 -19.37 5.97
CA ASN A 32 -1.34 -18.56 6.44
C ASN A 32 -2.59 -18.69 5.56
N TRP A 33 -2.67 -19.74 4.73
CA TRP A 33 -3.78 -20.00 3.82
C TRP A 33 -4.42 -21.35 4.11
N VAL A 34 -5.75 -21.37 4.11
CA VAL A 34 -6.56 -22.57 4.31
C VAL A 34 -7.33 -22.84 3.03
N ARG A 35 -7.17 -24.03 2.46
CA ARG A 35 -8.02 -24.50 1.38
C ARG A 35 -9.32 -25.02 1.96
N GLY A 36 -10.43 -24.59 1.39
CA GLY A 36 -11.74 -25.04 1.78
C GLY A 36 -12.71 -25.14 0.61
N ARG A 37 -13.86 -25.74 0.90
CA ARG A 37 -14.94 -26.00 -0.05
C ARG A 37 -16.24 -25.36 0.41
N VAL A 38 -16.92 -24.68 -0.52
CA VAL A 38 -18.26 -24.10 -0.33
C VAL A 38 -19.14 -24.55 -1.50
N GLY A 39 -20.06 -25.48 -1.24
CA GLY A 39 -20.80 -26.17 -2.29
C GLY A 39 -19.85 -26.98 -3.17
N GLU A 40 -19.85 -26.71 -4.47
CA GLU A 40 -18.96 -27.35 -5.45
C GLU A 40 -17.64 -26.60 -5.67
N VAL A 41 -17.49 -25.39 -5.12
CA VAL A 41 -16.31 -24.56 -5.33
C VAL A 41 -15.28 -24.84 -4.25
N SER A 42 -14.05 -25.16 -4.66
CA SER A 42 -12.89 -25.30 -3.78
C SER A 42 -11.86 -24.21 -4.07
N GLY A 43 -11.17 -23.72 -3.04
CA GLY A 43 -10.22 -22.63 -3.17
C GLY A 43 -9.55 -22.27 -1.86
N TRP A 44 -8.60 -21.36 -1.93
CA TRP A 44 -7.76 -20.91 -0.82
C TRP A 44 -8.31 -19.63 -0.21
N ILE A 45 -8.38 -19.60 1.11
CA ILE A 45 -8.91 -18.52 1.92
C ILE A 45 -7.80 -18.11 2.89
N ALA A 46 -7.59 -16.80 3.06
CA ALA A 46 -6.65 -16.32 4.06
C ALA A 46 -7.10 -16.78 5.45
N GLN A 47 -6.21 -17.35 6.24
CA GLN A 47 -6.50 -17.83 7.60
C GLN A 47 -7.14 -16.75 8.49
N LEU A 48 -6.70 -15.50 8.34
CA LEU A 48 -7.28 -14.31 8.99
C LEU A 48 -8.77 -14.10 8.70
N THR A 49 -9.34 -14.75 7.68
CA THR A 49 -10.79 -14.71 7.40
C THR A 49 -11.59 -15.47 8.45
N PHE A 50 -10.98 -16.48 9.09
CA PHE A 50 -11.64 -17.35 10.08
C PHE A 50 -11.39 -16.91 11.52
N GLU A 51 -10.25 -16.29 11.75
CA GLU A 51 -9.89 -15.71 13.03
C GLU A 51 -10.66 -14.39 13.15
N GLY A 52 -11.72 -14.36 13.97
CA GLY A 52 -12.66 -13.23 14.06
C GLY A 52 -12.07 -11.84 14.31
N VAL A 53 -10.76 -11.70 14.53
CA VAL A 53 -10.00 -10.46 14.45
C VAL A 53 -8.58 -10.81 14.01
N SER A 54 -8.21 -10.37 12.81
CA SER A 54 -6.82 -10.31 12.35
C SER A 54 -6.03 -9.32 13.21
N ALA A 55 -4.81 -9.66 13.60
CA ALA A 55 -3.89 -8.80 14.37
C ALA A 55 -3.44 -7.51 13.65
N GLY A 56 -4.25 -6.99 12.72
CA GLY A 56 -4.06 -5.70 12.05
C GLY A 56 -5.29 -4.79 12.04
N VAL A 57 -6.51 -5.27 12.34
CA VAL A 57 -7.70 -4.40 12.48
C VAL A 57 -8.72 -5.08 13.40
N ASP A 58 -8.99 -4.49 14.56
CA ASP A 58 -10.13 -4.85 15.40
C ASP A 58 -11.39 -4.14 14.89
N TYR A 59 -12.26 -4.88 14.19
CA TYR A 59 -13.58 -4.39 13.79
C TYR A 59 -14.63 -4.53 14.90
N SER A 60 -14.34 -5.27 15.97
CA SER A 60 -15.26 -5.54 17.08
C SER A 60 -15.40 -4.36 18.06
N GLY A 61 -14.47 -3.40 18.02
CA GLY A 61 -14.55 -2.10 18.70
C GLY A 61 -15.44 -1.05 18.01
N MET A 62 -16.13 -1.38 16.90
CA MET A 62 -17.07 -0.47 16.22
C MET A 62 -18.26 -0.03 17.10
N ILE A 63 -18.38 -0.57 18.30
CA ILE A 63 -19.19 -0.02 19.39
C ILE A 63 -18.29 -0.02 20.63
N HIS A 64 -17.50 1.03 20.84
CA HIS A 64 -17.23 1.68 22.14
C HIS A 64 -15.88 2.44 22.18
N SER A 65 -16.01 3.76 22.08
CA SER A 65 -15.22 4.84 22.71
C SER A 65 -14.00 5.47 22.01
N GLU A 66 -14.17 6.78 21.83
CA GLU A 66 -13.30 7.94 22.15
C GLU A 66 -11.90 8.04 21.50
N LYS A 67 -11.86 8.83 20.41
CA LYS A 67 -10.70 9.36 19.66
C LYS A 67 -10.16 8.50 18.51
N ALA A 68 -11.02 8.21 17.54
CA ALA A 68 -10.62 7.80 16.19
C ALA A 68 -11.39 8.62 15.14
N VAL A 69 -10.72 9.04 14.07
CA VAL A 69 -11.40 9.57 12.87
C VAL A 69 -11.93 8.37 12.11
N VAL A 70 -13.24 8.17 12.16
CA VAL A 70 -13.95 7.13 11.43
C VAL A 70 -14.26 7.68 10.03
N ILE A 71 -13.60 7.16 9.00
CA ILE A 71 -14.02 7.42 7.62
C ILE A 71 -15.29 6.58 7.39
N SER A 72 -16.46 7.24 7.35
CA SER A 72 -17.79 6.61 7.21
C SER A 72 -17.83 5.63 6.04
N SER A 73 -18.06 4.36 6.35
CA SER A 73 -18.20 3.26 5.40
C SER A 73 -19.50 3.28 4.58
N VAL A 74 -20.53 3.96 5.04
CA VAL A 74 -21.84 3.91 4.37
C VAL A 74 -21.80 4.70 3.06
N ASP A 75 -21.07 5.81 3.07
CA ASP A 75 -20.93 6.69 1.92
C ASP A 75 -20.01 6.05 0.87
N ILE A 76 -18.84 5.56 1.26
CA ILE A 76 -17.81 5.11 0.30
C ILE A 76 -18.21 3.86 -0.52
N ALA A 77 -19.08 3.00 0.02
CA ALA A 77 -19.65 1.88 -0.77
C ALA A 77 -20.85 2.31 -1.63
N ALA A 78 -21.57 3.37 -1.25
CA ALA A 78 -22.73 3.88 -1.99
C ALA A 78 -22.31 4.62 -3.27
N ALA A 79 -21.13 5.25 -3.28
CA ALA A 79 -20.47 5.67 -4.52
C ALA A 79 -19.88 4.44 -5.20
N SER A 80 -20.73 3.70 -5.90
CA SER A 80 -20.32 2.66 -6.83
C SER A 80 -19.09 3.09 -7.63
N LYS A 81 -18.04 2.26 -7.61
CA LYS A 81 -16.72 2.43 -8.25
C LYS A 81 -16.79 3.21 -9.59
N GLY A 82 -17.81 2.93 -10.41
CA GLY A 82 -17.99 3.56 -11.72
C GLY A 82 -18.44 5.03 -11.72
N LEU A 83 -19.24 5.51 -10.75
CA LEU A 83 -19.64 6.92 -10.74
C LEU A 83 -18.49 7.81 -10.26
N PHE A 84 -17.94 7.52 -9.08
CA PHE A 84 -16.83 8.29 -8.52
C PHE A 84 -15.66 8.44 -9.50
N GLU A 85 -15.29 7.35 -10.19
CA GLU A 85 -14.21 7.38 -11.17
C GLU A 85 -14.50 8.31 -12.33
N ALA A 86 -15.76 8.37 -12.81
CA ALA A 86 -16.14 9.24 -13.90
C ALA A 86 -15.96 10.72 -13.54
N ASN A 87 -16.46 11.17 -12.38
CA ASN A 87 -16.34 12.59 -12.01
C ASN A 87 -14.93 12.94 -11.50
N TYR A 88 -14.23 12.00 -10.86
CA TYR A 88 -12.81 12.20 -10.53
C TYR A 88 -11.96 12.33 -11.79
N ALA A 89 -12.20 11.47 -12.80
CA ALA A 89 -11.58 11.54 -14.11
C ALA A 89 -11.86 12.86 -14.82
N GLU A 90 -13.11 13.34 -14.81
CA GLU A 90 -13.46 14.63 -15.39
C GLU A 90 -12.74 15.80 -14.69
N SER A 91 -12.75 15.81 -13.36
CA SER A 91 -12.18 16.89 -12.54
C SER A 91 -10.65 16.98 -12.64
N HIS A 92 -9.98 15.84 -12.70
CA HIS A 92 -8.50 15.76 -12.64
C HIS A 92 -7.86 15.35 -13.95
N LYS A 93 -8.67 15.11 -15.00
CA LYS A 93 -8.21 14.62 -16.31
C LYS A 93 -7.40 13.33 -16.18
N VAL A 94 -7.78 12.46 -15.26
CA VAL A 94 -7.11 11.17 -15.03
C VAL A 94 -7.80 10.06 -15.84
N ASP A 95 -7.02 9.09 -16.32
CA ASP A 95 -7.52 7.91 -17.02
C ASP A 95 -7.39 6.68 -16.12
N PHE A 96 -8.52 6.16 -15.63
CA PHE A 96 -8.57 4.97 -14.78
C PHE A 96 -8.32 3.66 -15.54
N ALA A 97 -8.30 3.65 -16.87
CA ALA A 97 -8.10 2.43 -17.65
C ALA A 97 -6.78 1.72 -17.29
N ARG A 98 -5.74 2.48 -16.92
CA ARG A 98 -4.45 1.91 -16.48
C ARG A 98 -4.51 1.33 -15.08
N VAL A 99 -5.31 1.91 -14.19
CA VAL A 99 -5.54 1.34 -12.86
C VAL A 99 -6.39 0.07 -12.96
N ASP A 100 -7.38 0.04 -13.85
CA ASP A 100 -8.13 -1.19 -14.16
C ASP A 100 -7.26 -2.29 -14.74
N ALA A 101 -6.38 -1.97 -15.70
CA ALA A 101 -5.45 -2.94 -16.25
C ALA A 101 -4.53 -3.54 -15.16
N LEU A 102 -4.09 -2.72 -14.20
CA LEU A 102 -3.29 -3.17 -13.06
C LEU A 102 -4.11 -4.03 -12.07
N GLU A 103 -5.37 -3.69 -11.83
CA GLU A 103 -6.26 -4.50 -10.98
C GLU A 103 -6.62 -5.86 -11.57
N GLN A 104 -6.73 -5.90 -12.90
CA GLN A 104 -7.01 -7.10 -13.69
C GLN A 104 -5.75 -7.90 -14.03
N LEU A 105 -4.56 -7.41 -13.66
CA LEU A 105 -3.31 -8.09 -13.92
C LEU A 105 -3.31 -9.49 -13.30
N GLN A 106 -3.24 -10.50 -14.16
CA GLN A 106 -3.08 -11.90 -13.75
C GLN A 106 -1.60 -12.28 -13.86
N LEU A 107 -0.98 -12.52 -12.70
CA LEU A 107 0.40 -12.99 -12.67
C LEU A 107 0.45 -14.47 -13.04
N PRO A 108 1.34 -14.88 -13.98
CA PRO A 108 1.56 -16.29 -14.24
C PRO A 108 2.02 -16.99 -12.95
N PRO A 109 1.31 -18.03 -12.47
CA PRO A 109 1.71 -18.73 -11.24
C PRO A 109 3.13 -19.30 -11.30
N SER A 110 3.59 -19.65 -12.50
CA SER A 110 4.95 -20.11 -12.77
C SER A 110 6.00 -19.03 -12.51
N LEU A 111 5.70 -17.76 -12.82
CA LEU A 111 6.62 -16.65 -12.59
C LEU A 111 6.85 -16.47 -11.08
N VAL A 112 5.78 -16.35 -10.29
CA VAL A 112 5.89 -16.23 -8.83
C VAL A 112 6.56 -17.47 -8.22
N SER A 113 6.17 -18.67 -8.67
CA SER A 113 6.77 -19.92 -8.19
C SER A 113 8.26 -20.01 -8.49
N SER A 114 8.71 -19.56 -9.66
CA SER A 114 10.13 -19.56 -10.05
C SER A 114 10.95 -18.60 -9.18
N ILE A 115 10.41 -17.44 -8.84
CA ILE A 115 11.04 -16.49 -7.91
C ILE A 115 11.17 -17.15 -6.54
N VAL A 116 10.07 -17.67 -5.96
CA VAL A 116 10.09 -18.32 -4.64
C VAL A 116 11.06 -19.49 -4.58
N GLN A 117 11.09 -20.36 -5.59
CA GLN A 117 12.00 -21.52 -5.64
C GLN A 117 13.48 -21.13 -5.76
N SER A 118 13.76 -19.95 -6.30
CA SER A 118 15.12 -19.43 -6.45
C SER A 118 15.67 -18.75 -5.18
N LEU A 119 14.82 -18.55 -4.16
CA LEU A 119 15.18 -17.87 -2.92
C LEU A 119 15.53 -18.88 -1.81
N PRO A 120 16.50 -18.55 -0.94
CA PRO A 120 16.86 -19.40 0.19
C PRO A 120 15.70 -19.55 1.18
N PRO A 121 15.64 -20.66 1.94
CA PRO A 121 14.68 -20.80 3.02
C PRO A 121 14.93 -19.75 4.11
N THR A 122 13.86 -19.29 4.76
CA THR A 122 13.89 -18.23 5.77
C THR A 122 13.33 -18.70 7.10
N ASN A 123 13.66 -17.96 8.17
CA ASN A 123 13.06 -18.19 9.48
C ASN A 123 11.58 -17.72 9.46
N PRO A 124 10.58 -18.61 9.64
CA PRO A 124 9.17 -18.23 9.61
C PRO A 124 8.76 -17.27 10.74
N ARG A 125 9.61 -17.12 11.78
CA ARG A 125 9.39 -16.20 12.90
C ARG A 125 10.20 -14.92 12.80
N LEU A 126 10.84 -14.63 11.66
CA LEU A 126 11.72 -13.46 11.50
C LEU A 126 11.06 -12.15 11.93
N LEU A 127 9.78 -11.97 11.57
CA LEU A 127 9.04 -10.74 11.88
C LEU A 127 8.58 -10.62 13.34
N GLN A 128 8.53 -11.74 14.09
CA GLN A 128 8.05 -11.73 15.48
C GLN A 128 8.98 -10.99 16.45
N GLY A 129 10.25 -10.81 16.07
CA GLY A 129 11.25 -10.12 16.88
C GLY A 129 11.36 -8.62 16.63
N LEU A 130 10.61 -8.09 15.66
CA LEU A 130 10.62 -6.66 15.33
C LEU A 130 9.99 -5.83 16.45
N PRO A 131 10.32 -4.53 16.55
CA PRO A 131 9.61 -3.65 17.47
C PRO A 131 8.11 -3.66 17.14
N ALA A 132 7.26 -3.30 18.08
CA ALA A 132 5.85 -3.07 17.75
C ALA A 132 5.74 -1.81 16.88
N PRO A 133 4.89 -1.81 15.83
CA PRO A 133 4.72 -0.63 15.01
C PRO A 133 4.28 0.57 15.84
N VAL A 134 4.85 1.72 15.53
CA VAL A 134 4.55 2.97 16.19
C VAL A 134 3.20 3.46 15.63
N PHE A 135 2.10 3.14 16.33
CA PHE A 135 0.72 3.64 16.08
C PHE A 135 -0.15 2.95 15.00
N ALA A 136 0.03 1.65 14.72
CA ALA A 136 -0.92 0.93 13.84
C ALA A 136 -2.37 0.91 14.39
N ASN A 137 -2.57 1.03 15.70
CA ASN A 137 -3.87 0.77 16.36
C ASN A 137 -4.90 1.91 16.26
N ASN A 138 -4.56 3.09 15.73
CA ASN A 138 -5.43 4.29 15.77
C ASN A 138 -6.02 4.68 14.40
N VAL A 139 -5.75 3.90 13.35
CA VAL A 139 -6.30 4.12 12.00
C VAL A 139 -7.51 3.21 11.80
N ILE A 140 -8.70 3.79 11.70
CA ILE A 140 -9.93 3.06 11.45
C ILE A 140 -10.44 3.42 10.05
N ILE A 141 -10.26 2.49 9.10
CA ILE A 141 -10.77 2.62 7.73
C ILE A 141 -11.35 1.26 7.27
N ARG A 142 -12.48 1.29 6.57
CA ARG A 142 -13.00 0.07 5.92
C ARG A 142 -12.12 -0.28 4.71
N GLN A 143 -11.90 -1.57 4.48
CA GLN A 143 -10.96 -2.04 3.47
C GLN A 143 -11.29 -1.58 2.03
N ASP A 144 -12.57 -1.46 1.68
CA ASP A 144 -13.00 -0.98 0.36
C ASP A 144 -12.79 0.54 0.17
N ALA A 145 -12.96 1.33 1.23
CA ALA A 145 -12.64 2.75 1.24
C ALA A 145 -11.14 2.98 1.11
N GLU A 146 -10.35 2.16 1.79
CA GLU A 146 -8.90 2.14 1.65
C GLU A 146 -8.49 1.82 0.20
N GLN A 147 -9.14 0.83 -0.43
CA GLN A 147 -8.90 0.48 -1.83
C GLN A 147 -9.28 1.61 -2.79
N LEU A 148 -10.46 2.22 -2.63
CA LEU A 148 -10.92 3.31 -3.50
C LEU A 148 -10.00 4.53 -3.42
N LEU A 149 -9.59 4.92 -2.21
CA LEU A 149 -8.65 6.02 -2.01
C LEU A 149 -7.29 5.72 -2.66
N GLY A 150 -6.76 4.50 -2.45
CA GLY A 150 -5.53 4.05 -3.09
C GLY A 150 -5.62 4.10 -4.62
N ARG A 151 -6.77 3.69 -5.17
CA ARG A 151 -7.05 3.68 -6.60
C ARG A 151 -7.03 5.09 -7.20
N ALA A 152 -7.70 6.04 -6.56
CA ALA A 152 -7.72 7.45 -6.98
C ALA A 152 -6.31 8.07 -6.97
N LEU A 153 -5.54 7.87 -5.89
CA LEU A 153 -4.18 8.37 -5.77
C LEU A 153 -3.23 7.76 -6.81
N THR A 154 -3.42 6.47 -7.11
CA THR A 154 -2.66 5.77 -8.16
C THR A 154 -2.97 6.37 -9.53
N ALA A 155 -4.24 6.62 -9.86
CA ALA A 155 -4.64 7.25 -11.12
C ALA A 155 -4.00 8.63 -11.27
N THR A 156 -3.98 9.44 -10.21
CA THR A 156 -3.36 10.76 -10.22
C THR A 156 -1.86 10.69 -10.50
N LEU A 157 -1.13 9.76 -9.87
CA LEU A 157 0.30 9.60 -10.15
C LEU A 157 0.58 9.09 -11.58
N LEU A 158 -0.28 8.23 -12.13
CA LEU A 158 -0.13 7.71 -13.50
C LEU A 158 -0.53 8.73 -14.58
N SER A 159 -1.30 9.77 -14.23
CA SER A 159 -1.69 10.84 -15.17
C SER A 159 -0.49 11.62 -15.74
N ALA A 160 0.63 11.65 -15.01
CA ALA A 160 1.88 12.26 -15.46
C ALA A 160 2.64 11.42 -16.50
N GLY A 161 2.13 10.23 -16.82
CA GLY A 161 2.74 9.26 -17.72
C GLY A 161 3.15 7.98 -17.00
N PHE A 162 3.13 6.88 -17.74
CA PHE A 162 3.40 5.54 -17.21
C PHE A 162 4.30 4.75 -18.16
N VAL A 163 4.91 3.71 -17.61
CA VAL A 163 5.66 2.72 -18.37
C VAL A 163 4.70 1.61 -18.82
N ASP A 164 4.60 1.39 -20.13
CA ASP A 164 3.77 0.32 -20.72
C ASP A 164 4.64 -0.86 -21.18
N THR A 165 5.23 -1.58 -20.23
CA THR A 165 6.08 -2.75 -20.52
C THR A 165 5.52 -3.96 -19.79
N PRO A 166 4.58 -4.71 -20.40
CA PRO A 166 3.81 -5.76 -19.72
C PRO A 166 4.67 -6.80 -19.00
N ASP A 167 5.78 -7.22 -19.62
CA ASP A 167 6.71 -8.20 -19.03
C ASP A 167 7.35 -7.64 -17.74
N THR A 168 7.84 -6.39 -17.79
CA THR A 168 8.41 -5.69 -16.63
C THR A 168 7.35 -5.47 -15.55
N ILE A 169 6.12 -5.08 -15.93
CA ILE A 169 4.99 -4.90 -14.99
C ILE A 169 4.67 -6.22 -14.29
N ALA A 170 4.55 -7.32 -15.03
CA ALA A 170 4.29 -8.64 -14.47
C ALA A 170 5.42 -9.07 -13.51
N TYR A 171 6.68 -8.82 -13.89
CA TYR A 171 7.84 -9.13 -13.06
C TYR A 171 7.88 -8.34 -11.75
N VAL A 172 7.74 -7.00 -11.79
CA VAL A 172 7.75 -6.19 -10.55
C VAL A 172 6.59 -6.55 -9.63
N ASN A 173 5.41 -6.87 -10.19
CA ASN A 173 4.26 -7.32 -9.42
C ASN A 173 4.45 -8.75 -8.86
N ALA A 174 5.19 -9.62 -9.54
CA ALA A 174 5.57 -10.92 -9.01
C ALA A 174 6.52 -10.79 -7.81
N VAL A 175 7.50 -9.89 -7.87
CA VAL A 175 8.36 -9.57 -6.71
C VAL A 175 7.52 -9.00 -5.56
N ALA A 176 6.60 -8.08 -5.84
CA ALA A 176 5.68 -7.53 -4.84
C ALA A 176 4.78 -8.60 -4.20
N ALA A 177 4.28 -9.56 -4.98
CA ALA A 177 3.51 -10.69 -4.47
C ALA A 177 4.34 -11.56 -3.51
N VAL A 178 5.60 -11.82 -3.84
CA VAL A 178 6.52 -12.58 -2.98
C VAL A 178 6.79 -11.85 -1.67
N VAL A 179 7.15 -10.56 -1.72
CA VAL A 179 7.42 -9.75 -0.53
C VAL A 179 6.15 -9.55 0.31
N GLY A 180 5.05 -9.16 -0.33
CA GLY A 180 3.75 -8.91 0.29
C GLY A 180 3.18 -10.14 1.03
N SER A 181 3.45 -11.35 0.52
CA SER A 181 3.02 -12.61 1.16
C SER A 181 3.61 -12.85 2.55
N LYS A 182 4.66 -12.10 2.92
CA LYS A 182 5.33 -12.20 4.22
C LYS A 182 4.83 -11.18 5.22
N THR A 183 3.98 -10.25 4.81
CA THR A 183 3.53 -9.14 5.67
C THR A 183 2.35 -9.53 6.57
N PRO A 184 2.03 -8.74 7.60
CA PRO A 184 0.79 -8.91 8.36
C PRO A 184 -0.48 -8.75 7.53
N ARG A 185 -0.42 -8.06 6.38
CA ARG A 185 -1.53 -7.87 5.43
C ARG A 185 -1.37 -8.76 4.20
N TYR A 186 -0.99 -10.02 4.38
CA TYR A 186 -0.75 -10.96 3.27
C TYR A 186 -2.02 -11.28 2.45
N ASP A 187 -3.19 -10.93 2.96
CA ASP A 187 -4.51 -11.13 2.36
C ASP A 187 -4.87 -10.07 1.31
N ILE A 188 -4.24 -8.88 1.36
CA ILE A 188 -4.40 -7.84 0.34
C ILE A 188 -3.46 -8.07 -0.85
N THR A 189 -3.93 -7.73 -2.05
CA THR A 189 -3.12 -7.82 -3.28
C THR A 189 -2.30 -6.54 -3.42
N PHE A 190 -0.98 -6.64 -3.22
CA PHE A 190 -0.08 -5.54 -3.51
C PHE A 190 0.12 -5.40 -5.02
N ARG A 191 -0.01 -4.17 -5.53
CA ARG A 191 0.08 -3.86 -6.96
C ARG A 191 1.08 -2.75 -7.20
N VAL A 192 2.02 -3.00 -8.09
CA VAL A 192 3.06 -2.03 -8.46
C VAL A 192 2.71 -1.42 -9.81
N ALA A 193 2.48 -0.11 -9.81
CA ALA A 193 2.38 0.71 -11.02
C ALA A 193 3.73 1.38 -11.31
N LEU A 194 4.04 1.60 -12.59
CA LEU A 194 5.28 2.22 -13.01
C LEU A 194 5.01 3.56 -13.70
N THR A 195 5.53 4.66 -13.15
CA THR A 195 5.42 5.99 -13.77
C THR A 195 6.54 6.24 -14.76
N ALA A 196 6.31 7.09 -15.76
CA ALA A 196 7.32 7.50 -16.74
C ALA A 196 8.31 8.56 -16.19
N ASP A 197 8.22 8.90 -14.91
CA ASP A 197 9.07 9.89 -14.24
C ASP A 197 10.53 9.41 -14.14
N ASP A 198 11.47 10.28 -14.51
CA ASP A 198 12.91 10.04 -14.41
C ASP A 198 13.50 10.41 -13.04
N GLY A 199 12.71 11.03 -12.16
CA GLY A 199 13.03 11.17 -10.75
C GLY A 199 13.14 9.82 -10.05
N ILE A 200 13.83 9.77 -8.90
CA ILE A 200 13.92 8.59 -8.05
C ILE A 200 12.81 8.69 -7.00
N ASN A 201 11.65 8.09 -7.28
CA ASN A 201 10.45 8.21 -6.45
C ASN A 201 9.76 6.83 -6.27
N GLY A 202 9.26 6.60 -5.06
CA GLY A 202 8.46 5.46 -4.67
C GLY A 202 7.32 5.91 -3.75
N PHE A 203 6.14 5.29 -3.88
CA PHE A 203 4.97 5.63 -3.08
C PHE A 203 4.17 4.38 -2.68
N GLY A 204 4.12 4.10 -1.38
CA GLY A 204 3.16 3.18 -0.76
C GLY A 204 1.83 3.89 -0.49
N LEU A 205 0.79 3.47 -1.18
CA LEU A 205 -0.55 4.03 -1.14
C LEU A 205 -1.55 3.07 -0.48
N PRO A 206 -2.65 3.59 0.09
CA PRO A 206 -3.70 2.77 0.69
C PRO A 206 -4.18 1.61 -0.19
N GLY A 207 -4.61 0.51 0.43
CA GLY A 207 -5.24 -0.61 -0.28
C GLY A 207 -4.28 -1.53 -1.04
N GLY A 208 -2.96 -1.40 -0.79
CA GLY A 208 -1.94 -2.25 -1.41
C GLY A 208 -1.35 -1.67 -2.70
N ASN A 209 -1.65 -0.42 -3.04
CA ASN A 209 -1.10 0.20 -4.23
C ASN A 209 0.32 0.71 -3.96
N VAL A 210 1.25 0.39 -4.85
CA VAL A 210 2.64 0.84 -4.82
C VAL A 210 2.94 1.49 -6.17
N VAL A 211 3.56 2.66 -6.17
CA VAL A 211 3.92 3.36 -7.41
C VAL A 211 5.42 3.59 -7.41
N ILE A 212 6.11 3.17 -8.46
CA ILE A 212 7.56 3.29 -8.62
C ILE A 212 7.85 4.06 -9.90
N SER A 213 8.76 5.02 -9.85
CA SER A 213 9.19 5.76 -11.03
C SER A 213 10.18 4.98 -11.90
N ARG A 214 10.21 5.29 -13.20
CA ARG A 214 11.25 4.79 -14.13
C ARG A 214 12.65 5.13 -13.62
N GLY A 215 12.86 6.34 -13.08
CA GLY A 215 14.15 6.75 -12.52
C GLY A 215 14.60 5.90 -11.33
N LEU A 216 13.70 5.55 -10.41
CA LEU A 216 13.99 4.63 -9.31
C LEU A 216 14.36 3.26 -9.86
N LEU A 217 13.54 2.71 -10.76
CA LEU A 217 13.77 1.38 -11.33
C LEU A 217 15.11 1.31 -12.08
N ASN A 218 15.49 2.36 -12.81
CA ASN A 218 16.79 2.47 -13.50
C ASN A 218 17.98 2.44 -12.53
N LYS A 219 17.80 2.94 -11.31
CA LYS A 219 18.86 3.00 -10.28
C LYS A 219 19.07 1.67 -9.54
N VAL A 220 18.06 0.82 -9.51
CA VAL A 220 18.12 -0.54 -8.95
C VAL A 220 18.96 -1.43 -9.85
N HIS A 221 19.86 -2.25 -9.30
CA HIS A 221 20.78 -3.11 -10.05
C HIS A 221 20.61 -4.62 -9.76
N SER A 222 19.63 -5.00 -8.94
CA SER A 222 19.34 -6.41 -8.65
C SER A 222 17.89 -6.61 -8.19
N GLU A 223 17.39 -7.84 -8.24
CA GLU A 223 16.06 -8.13 -7.73
C GLU A 223 15.99 -7.95 -6.20
N ALA A 224 17.07 -8.25 -5.47
CA ALA A 224 17.11 -8.01 -4.03
C ALA A 224 16.97 -6.51 -3.69
N GLU A 225 17.58 -5.64 -4.49
CA GLU A 225 17.40 -4.19 -4.35
C GLU A 225 15.95 -3.79 -4.69
N LEU A 226 15.37 -4.32 -5.77
CA LEU A 226 13.96 -4.10 -6.12
C LEU A 226 13.03 -4.54 -4.99
N ALA A 227 13.24 -5.73 -4.44
CA ALA A 227 12.46 -6.29 -3.34
C ALA A 227 12.57 -5.45 -2.07
N CYS A 228 13.74 -4.86 -1.80
CA CYS A 228 13.91 -3.91 -0.70
C CYS A 228 13.13 -2.61 -0.93
N GLN A 229 13.17 -2.04 -2.14
CA GLN A 229 12.40 -0.83 -2.48
C GLN A 229 10.89 -1.10 -2.38
N ILE A 230 10.40 -2.18 -2.97
CA ILE A 230 9.00 -2.58 -2.86
C ILE A 230 8.63 -2.89 -1.40
N GLY A 231 9.52 -3.56 -0.65
CA GLY A 231 9.33 -3.84 0.76
C GLY A 231 9.17 -2.58 1.60
N HIS A 232 9.96 -1.54 1.32
CA HIS A 232 9.85 -0.22 1.97
C HIS A 232 8.48 0.42 1.68
N GLU A 233 8.02 0.44 0.43
CA GLU A 233 6.69 0.97 0.11
C GLU A 233 5.55 0.14 0.72
N ILE A 234 5.68 -1.19 0.72
CA ILE A 234 4.75 -2.09 1.40
C ILE A 234 4.74 -1.84 2.91
N ALA A 235 5.87 -1.46 3.53
CA ALA A 235 5.91 -1.06 4.93
C ALA A 235 5.08 0.20 5.17
N HIS A 236 5.16 1.22 4.31
CA HIS A 236 4.26 2.39 4.42
C HIS A 236 2.77 2.01 4.38
N VAL A 237 2.38 1.04 3.54
CA VAL A 237 1.00 0.56 3.45
C VAL A 237 0.59 -0.24 4.68
N THR A 238 1.42 -1.19 5.11
CA THR A 238 1.12 -2.10 6.22
C THR A 238 1.15 -1.42 7.58
N LEU A 239 1.91 -0.33 7.71
CA LEU A 239 2.00 0.48 8.91
C LEU A 239 1.16 1.77 8.83
N TYR A 240 0.37 1.90 7.77
CA TYR A 240 -0.57 3.00 7.55
C TYR A 240 0.05 4.40 7.61
N HIS A 241 1.33 4.56 7.24
CA HIS A 241 2.05 5.85 7.34
C HIS A 241 1.32 6.98 6.63
N GLY A 242 0.80 6.72 5.43
CA GLY A 242 0.00 7.70 4.68
C GLY A 242 -1.29 8.11 5.38
N LEU A 243 -2.07 7.13 5.84
CA LEU A 243 -3.33 7.41 6.53
C LEU A 243 -3.12 8.05 7.91
N ARG A 244 -2.05 7.68 8.63
CA ARG A 244 -1.65 8.32 9.89
C ARG A 244 -1.32 9.79 9.67
N GLU A 245 -0.56 10.12 8.63
CA GLU A 245 -0.22 11.50 8.32
C GLU A 245 -1.45 12.30 7.88
N PHE A 246 -2.32 11.69 7.06
CA PHE A 246 -3.61 12.26 6.70
C PHE A 246 -4.43 12.60 7.95
N GLN A 247 -4.60 11.63 8.85
CA GLN A 247 -5.32 11.81 10.12
C GLN A 247 -4.69 12.89 11.01
N LYS A 248 -3.36 12.92 11.17
CA LYS A 248 -2.65 13.94 11.96
C LYS A 248 -2.88 15.35 11.44
N ARG A 249 -2.83 15.55 10.11
CA ARG A 249 -3.03 16.88 9.52
C ARG A 249 -4.49 17.30 9.48
N SER A 250 -5.41 16.36 9.34
CA SER A 250 -6.85 16.61 9.46
C SER A 250 -7.27 16.97 10.90
N THR A 251 -6.71 16.30 11.91
CA THR A 251 -7.00 16.56 13.34
C THR A 251 -6.39 17.86 13.88
N HIS A 252 -5.35 18.40 13.26
CA HIS A 252 -4.77 19.69 13.67
C HIS A 252 -5.63 20.92 13.29
N ARG A 253 -6.69 20.74 12.48
CA ARG A 253 -7.68 21.76 12.13
C ARG A 253 -9.11 21.42 12.56
N LEU A 254 -9.39 20.14 12.74
CA LEU A 254 -10.59 19.64 13.38
C LEU A 254 -10.18 19.26 14.81
N THR A 255 -10.32 20.19 15.76
CA THR A 255 -10.40 19.79 17.18
C THR A 255 -11.47 18.69 17.33
N ASP A 256 -11.47 17.94 18.43
CA ASP A 256 -12.44 16.87 18.77
C ASP A 256 -13.93 17.23 18.54
N SER A 257 -14.22 18.48 18.16
CA SER A 257 -15.50 19.01 17.72
C SER A 257 -15.80 18.87 16.22
N GLY A 258 -14.89 18.64 15.28
CA GLY A 258 -15.21 18.74 13.83
C GLY A 258 -16.22 17.72 13.26
N PHE A 259 -16.24 16.49 13.79
CA PHE A 259 -17.20 15.46 13.39
C PHE A 259 -18.30 15.23 14.43
N ASP A 260 -18.03 15.50 15.71
CA ASP A 260 -19.07 15.54 16.75
C ASP A 260 -19.96 16.78 16.62
N GLU A 261 -19.43 17.93 16.16
CA GLU A 261 -20.21 19.11 15.73
C GLU A 261 -20.97 18.84 14.45
N LEU A 262 -20.55 17.95 13.54
CA LEU A 262 -21.34 17.62 12.35
C LEU A 262 -22.62 16.85 12.72
N ASN A 263 -22.50 15.89 13.65
CA ASN A 263 -23.64 15.16 14.21
C ASN A 263 -24.51 16.04 15.13
N LYS A 264 -23.90 17.00 15.86
CA LYS A 264 -24.61 17.92 16.74
C LYS A 264 -25.23 19.12 16.00
N ALA A 265 -24.62 19.60 14.92
CA ALA A 265 -25.08 20.68 14.06
C ALA A 265 -26.41 20.35 13.38
N VAL A 266 -26.61 19.10 12.97
CA VAL A 266 -27.90 18.68 12.37
C VAL A 266 -29.05 18.75 13.38
N SER A 267 -28.76 18.71 14.69
CA SER A 267 -29.77 18.88 15.74
C SER A 267 -29.82 20.29 16.36
N GLU A 268 -28.74 21.08 16.29
CA GLU A 268 -28.63 22.37 17.00
C GLU A 268 -28.41 23.61 16.10
N LEU A 269 -28.06 23.48 14.82
CA LEU A 269 -27.89 24.62 13.89
C LEU A 269 -29.20 25.07 13.23
N ALA A 270 -30.25 25.09 14.04
CA ALA A 270 -31.37 26.01 13.90
C ALA A 270 -31.03 27.44 14.40
N GLN A 271 -29.78 27.78 14.75
CA GLN A 271 -29.34 29.17 15.00
C GLN A 271 -27.79 29.36 15.13
N SER A 272 -27.24 30.21 14.26
CA SER A 272 -26.06 31.12 14.42
C SER A 272 -24.64 30.74 13.88
N ASN A 273 -23.99 31.79 13.33
CA ASN A 273 -22.76 31.89 12.52
C ASN A 273 -21.42 31.78 13.28
N SER A 274 -20.33 31.39 12.57
CA SER A 274 -19.12 32.22 12.24
C SER A 274 -17.81 31.40 12.14
N GLY A 275 -17.03 31.58 11.05
CA GLY A 275 -15.62 31.15 10.99
C GLY A 275 -14.97 31.32 9.61
N ASP A 276 -14.04 32.29 9.50
CA ASP A 276 -13.31 32.75 8.30
C ASP A 276 -12.15 31.81 7.92
N GLY A 277 -12.13 31.32 6.67
CA GLY A 277 -11.10 30.44 6.12
C GLY A 277 -10.26 31.16 5.05
N THR A 278 -8.96 31.32 5.30
CA THR A 278 -8.02 31.93 4.35
C THR A 278 -7.71 31.01 3.17
N LYS A 279 -7.49 31.58 1.99
CA LYS A 279 -7.30 30.91 0.67
C LYS A 279 -6.11 29.92 0.53
N ASP A 280 -5.26 29.77 1.55
CA ASP A 280 -4.07 28.89 1.53
C ASP A 280 -4.22 27.62 2.39
N ASP A 281 -5.44 27.23 2.77
CA ASP A 281 -5.67 25.99 3.50
C ASP A 281 -5.82 24.78 2.56
N PRO A 282 -4.85 23.83 2.53
CA PRO A 282 -4.94 22.61 1.71
C PRO A 282 -6.08 21.67 2.12
N PHE A 283 -6.80 21.96 3.22
CA PHE A 283 -7.97 21.24 3.70
C PHE A 283 -9.26 22.05 3.57
N ALA A 284 -9.24 23.26 2.97
CA ALA A 284 -10.45 24.04 2.73
C ALA A 284 -11.50 23.26 1.90
N GLU A 285 -11.03 22.35 1.03
CA GLU A 285 -11.90 21.47 0.26
C GLU A 285 -12.69 20.49 1.14
N LEU A 286 -12.20 20.13 2.33
CA LEU A 286 -12.92 19.27 3.27
C LEU A 286 -14.05 20.00 4.03
N ASN A 287 -14.07 21.33 4.04
CA ASN A 287 -15.16 22.10 4.66
C ASN A 287 -16.51 21.93 3.94
N GLY A 288 -16.48 21.40 2.71
CA GLY A 288 -17.66 21.05 1.93
C GLY A 288 -18.12 19.61 2.08
N LEU A 289 -17.53 18.83 3.01
CA LEU A 289 -18.02 17.49 3.31
C LEU A 289 -19.40 17.55 3.94
N THR A 290 -20.33 16.76 3.43
CA THR A 290 -21.69 16.65 3.97
C THR A 290 -21.92 15.26 4.54
N GLY A 291 -22.83 15.13 5.52
CA GLY A 291 -23.36 13.82 5.95
C GLY A 291 -24.46 13.28 5.03
N ASP A 292 -24.60 13.86 3.83
CA ASP A 292 -25.57 13.41 2.84
C ASP A 292 -25.06 12.14 2.18
N THR A 293 -25.86 11.08 2.29
CA THR A 293 -25.57 9.76 1.74
C THR A 293 -26.09 9.60 0.31
N SER A 294 -26.61 10.68 -0.30
CA SER A 294 -26.98 10.69 -1.71
C SER A 294 -25.75 10.41 -2.57
N GLN A 295 -25.97 9.72 -3.69
CA GLN A 295 -24.90 9.27 -4.56
C GLN A 295 -23.98 10.44 -5.01
N ASP A 296 -24.57 11.60 -5.31
CA ASP A 296 -23.83 12.81 -5.73
C ASP A 296 -23.02 13.43 -4.59
N ALA A 297 -23.57 13.45 -3.36
CA ALA A 297 -22.88 13.99 -2.19
C ALA A 297 -21.71 13.11 -1.75
N VAL A 298 -21.90 11.79 -1.76
CA VAL A 298 -20.84 10.83 -1.49
C VAL A 298 -19.68 11.00 -2.46
N GLU A 299 -19.99 11.17 -3.74
CA GLU A 299 -18.98 11.36 -4.78
C GLU A 299 -18.22 12.67 -4.62
N ALA A 300 -18.93 13.77 -4.35
CA ALA A 300 -18.32 15.05 -4.05
C ALA A 300 -17.41 14.96 -2.82
N ASN A 301 -17.84 14.23 -1.79
CA ASN A 301 -17.05 13.95 -0.60
C ASN A 301 -15.77 13.17 -0.93
N MET A 302 -15.88 12.11 -1.72
CA MET A 302 -14.74 11.28 -2.11
C MET A 302 -13.72 12.05 -2.93
N THR A 303 -14.18 12.89 -3.86
CA THR A 303 -13.32 13.74 -4.68
C THR A 303 -12.52 14.71 -3.80
N ARG A 304 -13.19 15.39 -2.86
CA ARG A 304 -12.54 16.28 -1.89
C ARG A 304 -11.52 15.56 -1.01
N VAL A 305 -11.86 14.35 -0.53
CA VAL A 305 -10.95 13.51 0.25
C VAL A 305 -9.74 13.13 -0.59
N ALA A 306 -9.91 12.62 -1.81
CA ALA A 306 -8.80 12.24 -2.69
C ALA A 306 -7.86 13.42 -2.99
N ASN A 307 -8.41 14.60 -3.28
CA ASN A 307 -7.65 15.82 -3.57
C ASN A 307 -6.82 16.28 -2.38
N THR A 308 -7.46 16.34 -1.21
CA THR A 308 -6.82 16.75 0.03
C THR A 308 -5.80 15.72 0.51
N SER A 309 -6.11 14.44 0.29
CA SER A 309 -5.26 13.31 0.67
C SER A 309 -4.00 13.26 -0.17
N TYR A 310 -4.04 13.65 -1.45
CA TYR A 310 -2.88 13.59 -2.34
C TYR A 310 -1.65 14.26 -1.71
N LEU A 311 -1.74 15.52 -1.29
CA LEU A 311 -0.60 16.24 -0.71
C LEU A 311 -0.14 15.72 0.66
N THR A 312 -1.00 15.00 1.38
CA THR A 312 -0.70 14.55 2.75
C THR A 312 -0.24 13.10 2.79
N ILE A 313 -0.87 12.24 2.00
CA ILE A 313 -0.53 10.83 1.84
C ILE A 313 0.73 10.67 0.99
N ILE A 314 0.97 11.53 0.00
CA ILE A 314 2.14 11.44 -0.89
C ILE A 314 3.23 12.45 -0.49
N GLY A 315 2.88 13.51 0.24
CA GLY A 315 3.83 14.54 0.66
C GLY A 315 4.79 14.10 1.78
N LYS A 316 5.53 15.08 2.32
CA LYS A 316 6.61 14.86 3.31
C LYS A 316 6.23 13.89 4.43
N ARG A 317 7.00 12.80 4.52
CA ARG A 317 6.93 11.78 5.56
C ARG A 317 7.72 12.20 6.80
N ALA A 318 7.29 11.74 7.96
CA ALA A 318 8.06 11.96 9.18
C ALA A 318 9.34 11.11 9.15
N ARG A 319 10.45 11.64 9.68
CA ARG A 319 11.72 10.89 9.79
C ARG A 319 11.56 9.54 10.48
N ALA A 320 10.70 9.47 11.49
CA ALA A 320 10.42 8.21 12.20
C ALA A 320 9.74 7.17 11.29
N ASP A 321 8.76 7.59 10.48
CA ASP A 321 8.02 6.69 9.58
C ASP A 321 8.96 6.13 8.48
N GLU A 322 9.92 6.91 8.01
CA GLU A 322 10.94 6.48 7.04
C GLU A 322 11.91 5.42 7.61
N LEU A 323 12.41 5.65 8.82
CA LEU A 323 13.29 4.68 9.49
C LEU A 323 12.55 3.40 9.87
N GLU A 324 11.27 3.52 10.21
CA GLU A 324 10.39 2.38 10.46
C GLU A 324 10.13 1.60 9.16
N ALA A 325 9.79 2.29 8.06
CA ALA A 325 9.59 1.66 6.76
C ALA A 325 10.87 0.98 6.23
N ASP A 326 12.05 1.57 6.45
CA ASP A 326 13.34 0.94 6.15
C ASP A 326 13.54 -0.38 6.90
N LEU A 327 13.29 -0.39 8.21
CA LEU A 327 13.44 -1.60 9.03
C LEU A 327 12.46 -2.69 8.61
N TYR A 328 11.16 -2.37 8.50
CA TYR A 328 10.14 -3.35 8.13
C TYR A 328 10.29 -3.80 6.69
N GLY A 329 10.62 -2.90 5.76
CA GLY A 329 10.87 -3.24 4.37
C GLY A 329 12.04 -4.22 4.20
N ALA A 330 13.15 -3.96 4.90
CA ALA A 330 14.28 -4.89 4.96
C ALA A 330 13.86 -6.24 5.59
N ALA A 331 13.04 -6.22 6.64
CA ALA A 331 12.57 -7.44 7.28
C ALA A 331 11.60 -8.25 6.40
N TYR A 332 10.71 -7.60 5.64
CA TYR A 332 9.82 -8.25 4.68
C TYR A 332 10.61 -8.88 3.52
N ALA A 333 11.60 -8.15 2.98
CA ALA A 333 12.52 -8.69 1.98
C ALA A 333 13.29 -9.91 2.52
N ALA A 334 13.85 -9.81 3.73
CA ALA A 334 14.55 -10.92 4.38
C ALA A 334 13.63 -12.12 4.67
N ALA A 335 12.39 -11.89 5.09
CA ALA A 335 11.40 -12.95 5.31
C ALA A 335 10.99 -13.64 4.00
N ALA A 336 11.06 -12.91 2.88
CA ALA A 336 10.83 -13.43 1.54
C ALA A 336 12.03 -14.22 0.98
N GLY A 337 13.22 -14.03 1.56
CA GLY A 337 14.45 -14.72 1.15
C GLY A 337 15.44 -13.81 0.40
N TYR A 338 15.14 -12.52 0.27
CA TYR A 338 16.05 -11.54 -0.31
C TYR A 338 17.10 -11.08 0.70
N ASP A 339 18.24 -10.63 0.19
CA ASP A 339 19.28 -10.01 1.03
C ASP A 339 18.86 -8.59 1.46
N PRO A 340 18.62 -8.34 2.76
CA PRO A 340 18.26 -6.99 3.23
C PRO A 340 19.41 -5.98 3.13
N GLN A 341 20.66 -6.44 2.97
CA GLN A 341 21.80 -5.53 2.72
C GLN A 341 21.68 -4.81 1.37
N ALA A 342 20.88 -5.35 0.44
CA ALA A 342 20.64 -4.72 -0.85
C ALA A 342 20.07 -3.31 -0.72
N MET A 343 19.24 -3.03 0.30
CA MET A 343 18.77 -1.67 0.59
C MET A 343 19.93 -0.70 0.88
N ILE A 344 20.91 -1.14 1.68
CA ILE A 344 22.09 -0.34 2.02
C ILE A 344 22.92 -0.07 0.77
N THR A 345 23.18 -1.11 -0.03
CA THR A 345 23.92 -0.99 -1.31
C THR A 345 23.26 0.01 -2.25
N TYR A 346 21.93 -0.01 -2.34
CA TYR A 346 21.18 0.95 -3.13
C TYR A 346 21.33 2.39 -2.59
N LEU A 347 21.13 2.59 -1.28
CA LEU A 347 21.21 3.90 -0.65
C LEU A 347 22.62 4.51 -0.75
N GLU A 348 23.66 3.70 -0.59
CA GLU A 348 25.06 4.11 -0.80
C GLU A 348 25.25 4.60 -2.24
N ARG A 349 24.75 3.86 -3.24
CA ARG A 349 24.83 4.25 -4.65
C ARG A 349 24.07 5.55 -4.94
N VAL A 350 22.90 5.76 -4.33
CA VAL A 350 22.14 7.00 -4.49
C VAL A 350 22.91 8.18 -3.89
N ARG A 351 23.44 8.02 -2.67
CA ARG A 351 24.26 9.03 -2.00
C ARG A 351 25.48 9.41 -2.84
N ASP A 352 26.20 8.42 -3.35
CA ASP A 352 27.50 8.62 -4.01
C ASP A 352 27.37 9.26 -5.40
N ASP A 353 26.28 8.99 -6.13
CA ASP A 353 26.03 9.63 -7.44
C ASP A 353 25.63 11.11 -7.32
N GLY A 354 25.43 11.63 -6.09
CA GLY A 354 24.99 13.01 -5.86
C GLY A 354 23.59 13.31 -6.37
N VAL A 355 22.88 12.30 -6.89
CA VAL A 355 21.50 12.39 -7.35
C VAL A 355 20.61 12.52 -6.11
N GLY A 356 20.12 13.74 -5.87
CA GLY A 356 18.96 13.94 -5.01
C GLY A 356 19.22 14.57 -3.64
N GLN A 357 20.08 15.60 -3.53
CA GLN A 357 19.87 16.56 -2.43
C GLN A 357 18.51 17.28 -2.54
N ASP A 358 17.97 17.40 -3.76
CA ASP A 358 16.66 18.01 -4.01
C ASP A 358 15.51 16.99 -4.15
N THR A 359 15.78 15.76 -4.61
CA THR A 359 14.78 14.68 -4.79
C THR A 359 14.49 13.92 -3.49
N PHE A 360 15.49 13.79 -2.59
CA PHE A 360 15.30 13.27 -1.22
C PHE A 360 14.98 14.37 -0.20
N ARG A 361 14.56 15.58 -0.62
CA ARG A 361 14.17 16.69 0.28
C ARG A 361 13.08 16.33 1.30
N HIS A 362 12.48 15.16 1.17
CA HIS A 362 11.36 14.67 1.99
C HIS A 362 11.72 13.45 2.83
N HIS A 363 12.93 12.88 2.67
CA HIS A 363 13.46 11.79 3.49
C HIS A 363 14.55 12.31 4.45
N PRO A 364 14.81 11.59 5.56
CA PRO A 364 16.01 11.81 6.37
C PRO A 364 17.27 11.73 5.52
N ALA A 365 18.38 12.32 6.01
CA ALA A 365 19.67 12.18 5.37
C ALA A 365 19.96 10.70 5.07
N ILE A 366 20.39 10.39 3.84
CA ILE A 366 20.62 9.00 3.41
C ILE A 366 21.60 8.27 4.35
N GLN A 367 22.57 9.00 4.90
CA GLN A 367 23.52 8.47 5.87
C GLN A 367 22.85 7.97 7.17
N ASP A 368 21.89 8.72 7.72
CA ASP A 368 21.11 8.31 8.90
C ASP A 368 20.35 7.01 8.64
N ARG A 369 19.73 6.90 7.44
CA ARG A 369 18.99 5.70 7.02
C ARG A 369 19.91 4.48 6.92
N ILE A 370 21.07 4.64 6.30
CA ILE A 370 22.09 3.57 6.19
C ILE A 370 22.52 3.09 7.57
N GLU A 371 22.79 4.00 8.51
CA GLU A 371 23.22 3.66 9.87
C GLU A 371 22.12 2.92 10.64
N ALA A 372 20.88 3.41 10.56
CA ALA A 372 19.72 2.77 11.18
C ALA A 372 19.45 1.37 10.60
N LEU A 373 19.51 1.20 9.28
CA LEU A 373 19.37 -0.08 8.59
C LEU A 373 20.45 -1.07 9.01
N ARG A 374 21.71 -0.63 9.04
CA ARG A 374 22.83 -1.47 9.51
C ARG A 374 22.61 -1.94 10.94
N ASP A 375 22.12 -1.06 11.81
CA ASP A 375 21.81 -1.44 13.19
C ASP A 375 20.61 -2.40 13.28
N GLY A 376 19.51 -2.10 12.59
CA GLY A 376 18.32 -2.94 12.53
C GLY A 376 18.61 -4.35 12.02
N ILE A 377 19.31 -4.46 10.88
CA ILE A 377 19.67 -5.77 10.29
C ILE A 377 20.48 -6.60 11.28
N ARG A 378 21.47 -6.02 11.97
CA ARG A 378 22.26 -6.73 12.99
C ARG A 378 21.43 -7.09 14.21
N ARG A 379 20.70 -6.12 14.76
CA ARG A 379 19.93 -6.25 16.02
C ARG A 379 18.86 -7.33 15.90
N TYR A 380 18.12 -7.33 14.80
CA TYR A 380 17.02 -8.27 14.55
C TYR A 380 17.44 -9.50 13.75
N ARG A 381 18.74 -9.63 13.45
CA ARG A 381 19.32 -10.76 12.69
C ARG A 381 18.56 -11.00 11.39
N LEU A 382 18.31 -9.92 10.64
CA LEU A 382 17.64 -9.99 9.34
C LEU A 382 18.60 -10.64 8.33
N VAL A 383 18.50 -11.96 8.20
CA VAL A 383 19.35 -12.75 7.31
C VAL A 383 18.49 -13.74 6.56
N ALA A 384 18.57 -13.70 5.24
CA ALA A 384 18.01 -14.71 4.35
C ALA A 384 19.12 -15.71 4.00
N GLY A 385 19.19 -16.85 4.70
CA GLY A 385 20.10 -17.97 4.39
C GLY A 385 21.44 -17.58 3.72
N ARG A 386 21.67 -18.09 2.50
CA ARG A 386 22.74 -17.59 1.62
C ARG A 386 22.20 -16.38 0.84
N PRO A 387 22.85 -15.20 0.89
CA PRO A 387 22.42 -14.03 0.13
C PRO A 387 22.34 -14.32 -1.37
N VAL A 388 21.21 -13.95 -1.99
CA VAL A 388 21.02 -14.02 -3.45
C VAL A 388 20.47 -12.68 -3.94
N LEU A 389 21.12 -12.13 -4.97
CA LEU A 389 20.76 -10.82 -5.55
C LEU A 389 19.86 -10.95 -6.78
N HIS A 390 19.98 -12.04 -7.54
CA HIS A 390 19.28 -12.26 -8.83
C HIS A 390 19.46 -11.09 -9.81
N THR A 391 20.70 -10.60 -9.96
CA THR A 391 21.05 -9.49 -10.86
C THR A 391 20.70 -9.78 -12.31
N GLU A 392 21.07 -10.96 -12.84
CA GLU A 392 20.82 -11.34 -14.24
C GLU A 392 19.33 -11.30 -14.57
N ARG A 393 18.51 -12.03 -13.81
CA ARG A 393 17.04 -12.02 -13.96
C ARG A 393 16.47 -10.60 -13.92
N PHE A 394 16.91 -9.77 -12.98
CA PHE A 394 16.45 -8.39 -12.90
C PHE A 394 16.82 -7.56 -14.13
N MET A 395 18.05 -7.69 -14.63
CA MET A 395 18.51 -6.95 -15.80
C MET A 395 17.77 -7.39 -17.06
N GLU A 396 17.53 -8.69 -17.24
CA GLU A 396 16.72 -9.23 -18.35
C GLU A 396 15.28 -8.70 -18.32
N GLN A 397 14.61 -8.80 -17.18
CA GLN A 397 13.19 -8.41 -17.03
C GLN A 397 12.97 -6.90 -17.11
N THR A 398 14.03 -6.09 -16.97
CA THR A 398 13.99 -4.63 -17.10
C THR A 398 14.70 -4.10 -18.34
N ALA A 399 15.23 -4.97 -19.21
CA ALA A 399 16.06 -4.58 -20.35
C ALA A 399 15.34 -3.62 -21.30
N ARG A 400 14.08 -3.92 -21.66
CA ARG A 400 13.28 -3.06 -22.56
C ARG A 400 13.07 -1.66 -22.01
N LEU A 401 12.74 -1.54 -20.72
CA LEU A 401 12.58 -0.24 -20.05
C LEU A 401 13.90 0.55 -20.05
N ARG A 402 15.03 -0.15 -19.89
CA ARG A 402 16.37 0.46 -19.86
C ARG A 402 16.95 0.76 -21.23
N GLY A 403 16.26 0.41 -22.32
CA GLY A 403 16.80 0.51 -23.68
C GLY A 403 18.00 -0.41 -23.94
N LEU A 404 18.17 -1.49 -23.15
CA LEU A 404 19.21 -2.49 -23.36
C LEU A 404 18.76 -3.47 -24.47
N LYS A 405 19.70 -3.91 -25.32
CA LYS A 405 19.44 -4.94 -26.33
C LYS A 405 19.19 -6.28 -25.64
N GLU A 406 18.21 -7.05 -26.10
CA GLU A 406 17.93 -8.40 -25.58
C GLU A 406 19.15 -9.33 -25.83
N GLY A 407 19.68 -9.96 -24.78
CA GLY A 407 20.72 -11.01 -24.84
C GLY A 407 22.18 -10.56 -24.72
N MET A 408 22.58 -9.97 -23.59
CA MET A 408 23.99 -9.74 -23.23
C MET A 408 24.46 -10.68 -22.11
#